data_AF-A0A7W7EYZ7-F1
#
_entry.id   AF-A0A7W7EYZ7-F1
#
_cell.length_a   1.000
_cell.length_b   1.000
_cell.length_c   1.000
_cell.angle_alpha   90.00
_cell.angle_beta   90.00
_cell.angle_gamma   90.00
#
_symmetry.space_group_name_H-M   'P 1'
#
loop_
_entity.id
_entity.type
_entity.pdbx_description
1 polymer ?
#
loop_
_entity_poly.entity_id
_entity_poly.type
_entity_poly.pdbx_seq_one_letter_code
_entity_poly.pdbx_strand_id
1 'polypeptide(L)'
;MPVLPALMLIAARAPDPGVDKAPACAASNTGTITPADMLQRLDDFRARLGGGARERLDRALPRDASDGIKACVGNVDRSEASCENGAYFRALRRTGLMARFKAGLCPGSAAGYPLDDRPASGPDTARQ
;
A
#
# COMPACT_ATOMS: atom_id res chain seq x y z
N MET A 1 52.98 18.67 22.34
CA MET A 1 51.50 18.78 22.37
C MET A 1 51.04 19.39 21.05
N PRO A 2 49.81 19.13 20.60
CA PRO A 2 49.12 17.86 20.35
C PRO A 2 48.98 17.64 18.80
N VAL A 3 48.20 16.74 18.18
CA VAL A 3 47.37 15.58 18.56
C VAL A 3 47.59 14.47 17.50
N LEU A 4 46.97 13.29 17.63
CA LEU A 4 46.62 12.43 16.49
C LEU A 4 45.09 12.37 16.33
N PRO A 5 44.52 12.38 15.11
CA PRO A 5 43.11 12.09 14.89
C PRO A 5 42.86 10.59 15.04
N ALA A 6 42.01 10.20 16.00
CA ALA A 6 41.58 8.81 16.15
C ALA A 6 40.66 8.42 14.98
N LEU A 7 41.06 7.42 14.19
CA LEU A 7 40.14 6.75 13.26
C LEU A 7 39.07 6.00 14.08
N MET A 8 37.87 6.54 14.15
CA MET A 8 36.71 5.78 14.63
C MET A 8 36.35 4.72 13.60
N LEU A 9 36.45 3.46 14.00
CA LEU A 9 35.87 2.32 13.29
C LEU A 9 34.35 2.47 13.30
N ILE A 10 33.78 2.89 12.17
CA ILE A 10 32.35 2.79 11.93
C ILE A 10 32.02 1.31 11.79
N ALA A 11 31.43 0.73 12.83
CA ALA A 11 30.87 -0.62 12.75
C ALA A 11 29.79 -0.64 11.67
N ALA A 12 30.10 -1.23 10.52
CA ALA A 12 29.12 -1.47 9.47
C ALA A 12 28.02 -2.36 10.06
N ARG A 13 26.84 -1.77 10.34
CA ARG A 13 25.67 -2.52 10.78
C ARG A 13 25.35 -3.51 9.67
N ALA A 14 25.35 -4.80 10.02
CA ALA A 14 25.01 -5.85 9.08
C ALA A 14 23.62 -5.56 8.48
N PRO A 15 23.38 -5.88 7.20
CA PRO A 15 22.02 -5.84 6.66
C PRO A 15 21.18 -6.82 7.48
N ASP A 16 20.18 -6.30 8.19
CA ASP A 16 19.21 -7.12 8.90
C ASP A 16 18.65 -8.18 7.95
N PRO A 17 18.74 -9.49 8.26
CA PRO A 17 18.04 -10.54 7.53
C PRO A 17 16.52 -10.53 7.85
N GLY A 18 15.99 -9.37 8.23
CA GLY A 18 14.59 -9.00 8.09
C GLY A 18 14.22 -8.84 6.61
N VAL A 19 14.44 -9.88 5.82
CA VAL A 19 13.63 -10.11 4.63
C VAL A 19 12.24 -10.37 5.16
N ASP A 20 11.48 -9.28 5.29
CA ASP A 20 10.06 -9.27 5.58
C ASP A 20 9.40 -10.18 4.54
N LYS A 21 9.20 -11.44 4.94
CA LYS A 21 8.70 -12.50 4.07
C LYS A 21 7.21 -12.22 3.91
N ALA A 22 6.92 -11.26 3.02
CA ALA A 22 5.61 -10.72 2.74
C ALA A 22 4.61 -11.88 2.81
N PRO A 23 3.66 -11.83 3.77
CA PRO A 23 3.00 -13.02 4.29
C PRO A 23 2.50 -13.83 3.11
N ALA A 24 3.04 -15.05 2.97
CA ALA A 24 2.84 -15.86 1.78
C ALA A 24 1.34 -16.08 1.64
N CYS A 25 0.73 -15.31 0.74
CA CYS A 25 -0.71 -15.27 0.61
C CYS A 25 -1.17 -16.68 0.28
N ALA A 26 -1.80 -17.34 1.24
CA ALA A 26 -2.57 -18.53 0.95
C ALA A 26 -3.47 -18.18 -0.24
N ALA A 27 -3.54 -19.06 -1.23
CA ALA A 27 -4.29 -18.84 -2.48
C ALA A 27 -5.80 -18.96 -2.22
N SER A 28 -6.29 -18.15 -1.28
CA SER A 28 -7.62 -18.20 -0.70
C SER A 28 -8.59 -17.46 -1.61
N ASN A 29 -9.24 -18.25 -2.48
CA ASN A 29 -10.49 -17.88 -3.17
C ASN A 29 -10.46 -16.61 -4.05
N THR A 30 -9.33 -16.33 -4.73
CA THR A 30 -9.34 -15.40 -5.88
C THR A 30 -10.16 -15.90 -7.07
N GLY A 31 -10.57 -17.18 -7.08
CA GLY A 31 -11.28 -17.81 -8.20
C GLY A 31 -12.75 -17.40 -8.38
N THR A 32 -13.36 -16.70 -7.42
CA THR A 32 -14.80 -16.35 -7.42
C THR A 32 -15.10 -14.91 -6.98
N ILE A 33 -14.15 -13.97 -7.17
CA ILE A 33 -14.41 -12.54 -6.94
C ILE A 33 -15.12 -11.97 -8.18
N THR A 34 -16.34 -11.46 -8.03
CA THR A 34 -17.05 -10.80 -9.16
C THR A 34 -16.40 -9.44 -9.49
N PRO A 35 -16.61 -8.88 -10.69
CA PRO A 35 -16.13 -7.54 -11.01
C PRO A 35 -16.63 -6.46 -10.03
N ALA A 36 -17.85 -6.59 -9.49
CA ALA A 36 -18.37 -5.67 -8.49
C ALA A 36 -17.65 -5.81 -7.14
N ASP A 37 -17.41 -7.04 -6.66
CA ASP A 37 -16.66 -7.29 -5.42
C ASP A 37 -15.21 -6.78 -5.50
N MET A 38 -14.57 -6.90 -6.67
CA MET A 38 -13.23 -6.37 -6.89
C MET A 38 -13.22 -4.84 -6.87
N LEU A 39 -14.22 -4.20 -7.47
CA LEU A 39 -14.35 -2.74 -7.49
C LEU A 39 -14.54 -2.20 -6.06
N GLN A 40 -15.44 -2.80 -5.28
CA GLN A 40 -15.63 -2.45 -3.87
C GLN A 40 -14.31 -2.53 -3.09
N ARG A 41 -13.53 -3.60 -3.27
CA ARG A 41 -12.22 -3.75 -2.60
C ARG A 41 -11.21 -2.68 -3.02
N LEU A 42 -11.29 -2.17 -4.25
CA LEU A 42 -10.44 -1.09 -4.76
C LEU A 42 -10.85 0.27 -4.20
N ASP A 43 -12.15 0.56 -4.10
CA ASP A 43 -12.66 1.77 -3.45
C ASP A 43 -12.41 1.75 -1.93
N ASP A 44 -12.59 0.60 -1.25
CA ASP A 44 -12.21 0.41 0.15
C ASP A 44 -10.70 0.62 0.37
N PHE A 45 -9.87 0.20 -0.59
CA PHE A 45 -8.44 0.45 -0.55
C PHE A 45 -8.14 1.95 -0.69
N ARG A 46 -8.74 2.63 -1.69
CA ARG A 46 -8.63 4.08 -1.90
C ARG A 46 -9.05 4.87 -0.65
N ALA A 47 -10.16 4.48 -0.01
CA ALA A 47 -10.67 5.11 1.21
C ALA A 47 -9.69 5.02 2.39
N ARG A 48 -8.92 3.93 2.47
CA ARG A 48 -7.90 3.68 3.52
C ARG A 48 -6.51 4.26 3.21
N LEU A 49 -6.32 4.93 2.07
CA LEU A 49 -5.06 5.62 1.76
C LEU A 49 -4.95 6.95 2.51
N GLY A 50 -3.81 7.19 3.15
CA GLY A 50 -3.46 8.53 3.65
C GLY A 50 -3.36 9.56 2.52
N GLY A 51 -3.64 10.83 2.83
CA GLY A 51 -3.88 11.92 1.87
C GLY A 51 -2.96 11.93 0.65
N GLY A 52 -1.64 12.06 0.86
CA GLY A 52 -0.67 12.12 -0.25
C GLY A 52 -0.55 10.84 -1.09
N ALA A 53 -1.04 9.68 -0.62
CA ALA A 53 -1.18 8.47 -1.44
C ALA A 53 -2.51 8.44 -2.21
N ARG A 54 -3.60 8.88 -1.56
CA ARG A 54 -4.93 9.04 -2.17
C ARG A 54 -4.90 10.06 -3.31
N GLU A 55 -4.33 11.25 -3.11
CA GLU A 55 -4.17 12.28 -4.15
C GLU A 55 -3.33 11.81 -5.35
N ARG A 56 -2.34 10.95 -5.13
CA ARG A 56 -1.56 10.33 -6.22
C ARG A 56 -2.42 9.35 -7.02
N LEU A 57 -3.27 8.56 -6.34
CA LEU A 57 -4.20 7.66 -6.99
C LEU A 57 -5.31 8.41 -7.75
N ASP A 58 -5.91 9.42 -7.13
CA ASP A 58 -7.02 10.19 -7.69
C ASP A 58 -6.57 11.01 -8.91
N ARG A 59 -5.36 11.58 -8.91
CA ARG A 59 -4.77 12.20 -10.13
C ARG A 59 -4.47 11.18 -11.23
N ALA A 60 -4.15 9.93 -10.88
CA ALA A 60 -3.92 8.85 -11.84
C ALA A 60 -5.23 8.18 -12.33
N LEU A 61 -6.37 8.51 -11.70
CA LEU A 61 -7.69 7.93 -11.95
C LEU A 61 -8.77 9.03 -12.02
N PRO A 62 -8.77 9.88 -13.08
CA PRO A 62 -9.73 10.98 -13.20
C PRO A 62 -11.18 10.47 -13.15
N ARG A 63 -11.97 11.05 -12.24
CA ARG A 63 -13.41 10.83 -12.14
C ARG A 63 -14.18 11.77 -13.08
N ASP A 64 -15.42 11.40 -13.38
CA ASP A 64 -16.40 12.20 -14.09
C ASP A 64 -17.34 12.93 -13.11
N ALA A 65 -18.32 13.68 -13.60
CA ALA A 65 -19.28 14.43 -12.79
C ALA A 65 -20.19 13.52 -11.93
N SER A 66 -20.40 12.27 -12.37
CA SER A 66 -21.17 11.24 -11.64
C SER A 66 -20.33 10.39 -10.67
N ASP A 67 -19.14 10.85 -10.28
CA ASP A 67 -18.10 10.16 -9.50
C ASP A 67 -17.54 8.85 -10.10
N GLY A 68 -18.15 8.30 -11.16
CA GLY A 68 -17.59 7.20 -11.96
C GLY A 68 -16.26 7.56 -12.63
N ILE A 69 -15.50 6.56 -13.09
CA ILE A 69 -14.19 6.77 -13.72
C ILE A 69 -14.38 7.28 -15.14
N LYS A 70 -13.81 8.45 -15.46
CA LYS A 70 -14.04 9.16 -16.73
C LYS A 70 -13.77 8.35 -18.01
N ALA A 71 -12.83 7.41 -17.94
CA ALA A 71 -12.48 6.52 -19.05
C ALA A 71 -13.46 5.33 -19.24
N CYS A 72 -14.46 5.19 -18.38
CA CYS A 72 -15.44 4.10 -18.37
C CYS A 72 -16.89 4.58 -18.50
N VAL A 73 -17.15 5.89 -18.43
CA VAL A 73 -18.48 6.48 -18.68
C VAL A 73 -18.99 6.06 -20.06
N GLY A 74 -20.21 5.53 -20.10
CA GLY A 74 -20.85 5.07 -21.34
C GLY A 74 -20.32 3.75 -21.89
N ASN A 75 -19.47 3.02 -21.15
CA ASN A 75 -18.98 1.71 -21.56
C ASN A 75 -20.05 0.63 -21.33
N VAL A 76 -21.03 0.58 -22.23
CA VAL A 76 -22.17 -0.35 -22.17
C VAL A 76 -21.85 -1.76 -22.69
N ASP A 77 -20.85 -1.89 -23.57
CA ASP A 77 -20.47 -3.16 -24.22
C ASP A 77 -19.70 -4.12 -23.31
N ARG A 78 -19.16 -3.63 -22.20
CA ARG A 78 -18.55 -4.43 -21.13
C ARG A 78 -18.99 -3.85 -19.80
N SER A 79 -19.42 -4.71 -18.87
CA SER A 79 -19.89 -4.29 -17.53
C SER A 79 -19.00 -3.18 -16.95
N GLU A 80 -19.61 -2.05 -16.57
CA GLU A 80 -18.90 -0.83 -16.17
C GLU A 80 -17.81 -1.12 -15.12
N ALA A 81 -18.15 -1.91 -14.09
CA ALA A 81 -17.22 -2.38 -13.07
C ALA A 81 -15.98 -3.11 -13.63
N SER A 82 -16.10 -3.86 -14.73
CA SER A 82 -14.95 -4.51 -15.41
C SER A 82 -14.04 -3.49 -16.10
N CYS A 83 -14.60 -2.41 -16.64
CA CYS A 83 -13.79 -1.28 -17.13
C CYS A 83 -13.08 -0.58 -15.96
N GLU A 84 -13.83 -0.30 -14.89
CA GLU A 84 -13.35 0.45 -13.72
C GLU A 84 -12.22 -0.29 -13.00
N ASN A 85 -12.38 -1.59 -12.76
CA ASN A 85 -11.31 -2.47 -12.28
C ASN A 85 -10.04 -2.32 -13.14
N GLY A 86 -10.18 -2.37 -14.47
CA GLY A 86 -9.07 -2.20 -15.41
C GLY A 86 -8.41 -0.82 -15.31
N ALA A 87 -9.17 0.25 -15.10
CA ALA A 87 -8.65 1.59 -14.88
C ALA A 87 -7.90 1.70 -13.55
N TYR A 88 -8.48 1.18 -12.47
CA TYR A 88 -7.87 1.10 -11.15
C TYR A 88 -6.53 0.36 -11.18
N PHE A 89 -6.46 -0.84 -11.79
CA PHE A 89 -5.20 -1.58 -11.89
C PHE A 89 -4.12 -0.84 -12.68
N ARG A 90 -4.49 -0.07 -13.71
CA ARG A 90 -3.55 0.81 -14.43
C ARG A 90 -3.05 1.94 -13.52
N ALA A 91 -3.92 2.58 -12.75
CA ALA A 91 -3.55 3.65 -11.81
C ALA A 91 -2.69 3.14 -10.64
N LEU A 92 -3.02 1.99 -10.05
CA LEU A 92 -2.23 1.33 -8.99
C LEU A 92 -0.82 0.95 -9.46
N ARG A 93 -0.66 0.54 -10.74
CA ARG A 93 0.66 0.29 -11.33
C ARG A 93 1.45 1.59 -11.53
N ARG A 94 0.82 2.66 -12.05
CA ARG A 94 1.47 3.98 -12.25
C ARG A 94 1.91 4.65 -10.94
N THR A 95 1.18 4.41 -9.85
CA THR A 95 1.44 5.01 -8.53
C THR A 95 2.30 4.14 -7.61
N GLY A 96 2.68 2.92 -8.01
CA GLY A 96 3.40 1.95 -7.18
C GLY A 96 2.55 1.28 -6.09
N LEU A 97 1.27 1.63 -5.96
CA LEU A 97 0.36 1.13 -4.92
C LEU A 97 -0.06 -0.34 -5.12
N MET A 98 0.18 -0.92 -6.30
CA MET A 98 -0.20 -2.30 -6.64
C MET A 98 0.29 -3.35 -5.64
N ALA A 99 1.49 -3.20 -5.07
CA ALA A 99 2.01 -4.13 -4.06
C ALA A 99 1.22 -4.04 -2.74
N ARG A 100 0.93 -2.82 -2.29
CA ARG A 100 0.15 -2.55 -1.07
C ARG A 100 -1.31 -3.01 -1.20
N PHE A 101 -1.92 -2.84 -2.38
CA PHE A 101 -3.25 -3.37 -2.66
C PHE A 101 -3.27 -4.91 -2.54
N LYS A 102 -2.34 -5.61 -3.21
CA LYS A 102 -2.24 -7.08 -3.12
C LYS A 102 -2.04 -7.58 -1.69
N ALA A 103 -1.21 -6.92 -0.88
CA ALA A 103 -1.03 -7.28 0.53
C ALA A 103 -2.33 -7.18 1.34
N GLY A 104 -3.20 -6.21 1.02
CA GLY A 104 -4.51 -6.04 1.63
C GLY A 104 -5.59 -7.04 1.15
N LEU A 105 -5.32 -7.83 0.09
CA LEU A 105 -6.22 -8.91 -0.36
C LEU A 105 -5.99 -10.24 0.37
N CYS A 106 -4.87 -10.38 1.09
CA CYS A 106 -4.45 -11.66 1.65
C CYS A 106 -5.05 -11.88 3.06
N PRO A 107 -5.94 -12.89 3.25
CA PRO A 107 -6.46 -13.22 4.57
C PRO A 107 -5.31 -13.77 5.43
N GLY A 108 -4.97 -13.02 6.48
CA GLY A 108 -3.78 -13.25 7.30
C GLY A 108 -3.19 -11.96 7.87
N SER A 109 -3.32 -10.83 7.15
CA SER A 109 -2.93 -9.50 7.63
C SER A 109 -3.94 -8.86 8.61
N ALA A 110 -4.85 -9.66 9.19
CA ALA A 110 -5.79 -9.22 10.23
C ALA A 110 -5.14 -9.15 11.63
N ALA A 111 -3.86 -9.49 11.74
CA ALA A 111 -3.01 -9.13 12.87
C ALA A 111 -2.34 -7.77 12.59
N GLY A 112 -3.05 -6.70 12.92
CA GLY A 112 -2.54 -5.32 13.12
C GLY A 112 -1.44 -4.81 12.18
N TYR A 113 -1.82 -3.98 11.21
CA TYR A 113 -1.02 -2.80 10.90
C TYR A 113 -1.45 -1.67 11.85
N PRO A 114 -0.83 -1.47 13.03
CA PRO A 114 -1.03 -0.24 13.77
C PRO A 114 -0.52 0.91 12.90
N LEU A 115 -1.38 1.90 12.69
CA LEU A 115 -1.10 3.08 11.88
C LEU A 115 -0.35 4.10 12.76
N ASP A 116 0.78 3.68 13.32
CA ASP A 116 1.48 4.40 14.38
C ASP A 116 2.60 5.28 13.80
N ASP A 117 2.28 6.55 13.62
CA ASP A 117 3.26 7.62 13.40
C ASP A 117 3.91 7.96 14.76
N ARG A 118 4.85 7.11 15.21
CA ARG A 118 5.66 7.37 16.41
C ARG A 118 7.14 7.48 16.08
N PRO A 119 7.76 8.66 16.28
CA PRO A 119 9.20 8.78 16.28
C PRO A 119 9.80 8.02 17.47
N ALA A 120 10.91 7.32 17.24
CA ALA A 120 11.57 6.49 18.25
C ALA A 120 12.35 7.34 19.28
N SER A 121 11.92 7.27 20.54
CA SER A 121 12.62 7.67 21.77
C SER A 121 11.89 6.99 22.94
N GLY A 122 12.50 6.29 23.89
CA GLY A 122 13.86 5.80 24.13
C GLY A 122 13.78 4.85 25.35
N PRO A 123 14.79 4.02 25.66
CA PRO A 123 14.65 3.01 26.73
C PRO A 123 14.60 3.63 28.14
N ASP A 124 13.80 3.01 29.00
CA ASP A 124 13.75 3.26 30.44
C ASP A 124 15.11 2.99 31.09
N THR A 125 15.56 3.88 31.98
CA THR A 125 16.66 3.60 32.91
C THR A 125 16.52 4.47 34.16
N ALA A 126 16.85 3.87 35.31
CA ALA A 126 16.97 4.46 36.64
C ALA A 126 15.68 4.62 37.47
N ARG A 127 15.31 3.50 38.10
CA ARG A 127 15.14 3.47 39.57
C ARG A 127 16.19 4.39 40.26
N GLN A 128 15.73 5.34 41.05
CA GLN A 128 15.93 5.41 42.51
C GLN A 128 15.05 6.51 43.11
#